data_AF-A0A920ULW3-F1
#
_entry.id   AF-A0A920ULW3-F1
#
_cell.length_a   1.000
_cell.length_b   1.000
_cell.length_c   1.000
_cell.angle_alpha   90.00
_cell.angle_beta   90.00
_cell.angle_gamma   90.00
#
_symmetry.space_group_name_H-M   'P 1'
#
loop_
_entity.id
_entity.type
_entity.pdbx_description
1 polymer ?
#
loop_
_entity_poly.entity_id
_entity_poly.type
_entity_poly.pdbx_seq_one_letter_code
_entity_poly.pdbx_strand_id
1 'polypeptide(L)'
;MASEYLLLSFYLGKSDKNRWRKACNYILSKQREDGSWGQYYQAPGDVSTSVEAYLALKLAGHSPESSQLRKARDFIVSCGGVPNTRVFTKIWLALFGQWDWNGTPNMPPELMLFRLGLPLIYMNFQLGTSDCSPITVGIK
;
A
#
# COMPACT_ATOMS: atom_id res chain seq x y z
N MET A 1 3.09 -4.80 -4.33
CA MET A 1 2.94 -5.84 -5.38
C MET A 1 3.25 -7.25 -4.87
N ALA A 2 4.50 -7.62 -4.55
CA ALA A 2 4.78 -8.99 -4.05
C ALA A 2 4.19 -9.27 -2.65
N SER A 3 4.15 -8.25 -1.80
CA SER A 3 3.49 -8.29 -0.48
C SER A 3 1.99 -8.53 -0.61
N GLU A 4 1.28 -7.71 -1.40
CA GLU A 4 -0.16 -7.80 -1.64
C GLU A 4 -0.57 -9.18 -2.19
N TYR A 5 0.25 -9.80 -3.06
CA TYR A 5 0.03 -11.16 -3.52
C TYR A 5 0.05 -12.19 -2.38
N LEU A 6 1.00 -12.09 -1.44
CA LEU A 6 1.06 -12.96 -0.27
C LEU A 6 -0.14 -12.75 0.65
N LEU A 7 -0.49 -11.48 0.92
CA LEU A 7 -1.66 -11.13 1.73
C LEU A 7 -2.94 -11.72 1.13
N LEU A 8 -3.16 -11.52 -0.17
CA LEU A 8 -4.32 -12.06 -0.88
C LEU A 8 -4.33 -13.59 -0.86
N SER A 9 -3.19 -14.23 -1.14
CA SER A 9 -3.08 -15.69 -1.19
C SER A 9 -3.38 -16.31 0.18
N PHE A 10 -2.92 -15.66 1.26
CA PHE A 10 -3.22 -16.08 2.63
C PHE A 10 -4.71 -15.94 2.94
N TYR A 11 -5.30 -14.78 2.61
CA TYR A 11 -6.72 -14.53 2.82
C TYR A 11 -7.62 -15.52 2.06
N LEU A 12 -7.25 -15.88 0.83
CA LEU A 12 -7.97 -16.86 0.00
C LEU A 12 -7.72 -18.32 0.41
N GLY A 13 -6.90 -18.59 1.42
CA GLY A 13 -6.52 -19.95 1.83
C GLY A 13 -5.67 -20.70 0.79
N LYS A 14 -5.15 -20.03 -0.23
CA LYS A 14 -4.31 -20.63 -1.29
C LYS A 14 -2.84 -20.48 -0.93
N SER A 15 -2.27 -21.51 -0.29
CA SER A 15 -0.88 -21.51 0.17
C SER A 15 0.01 -22.47 -0.64
N ASP A 16 0.53 -21.99 -1.77
CA ASP A 16 1.64 -22.68 -2.45
C ASP A 16 2.96 -22.33 -1.76
N LYS A 17 3.47 -23.25 -0.93
CA LYS A 17 4.71 -23.08 -0.15
C LYS A 17 5.90 -22.66 -1.02
N ASN A 18 6.01 -23.16 -2.25
CA ASN A 18 7.13 -22.83 -3.14
C ASN A 18 7.04 -21.39 -3.64
N ARG A 19 5.84 -20.93 -4.00
CA ARG A 19 5.62 -19.54 -4.41
C ARG A 19 5.83 -18.59 -3.24
N TRP A 20 5.35 -18.96 -2.06
CA TRP A 20 5.51 -18.18 -0.84
C TRP A 20 6.98 -17.96 -0.50
N ARG A 21 7.78 -19.03 -0.52
CA ARG A 21 9.24 -18.94 -0.31
C ARG A 21 9.91 -18.00 -1.32
N LYS A 22 9.57 -18.12 -2.61
CA LYS A 22 10.13 -17.24 -3.66
C LYS A 22 9.72 -15.77 -3.45
N ALA A 23 8.46 -15.53 -3.10
CA ALA A 23 7.96 -14.18 -2.82
C ALA A 23 8.63 -13.55 -1.60
N CYS A 24 8.81 -14.32 -0.51
CA CYS A 24 9.50 -13.83 0.69
C CYS A 24 10.96 -13.50 0.40
N ASN A 25 11.67 -14.37 -0.31
CA ASN A 25 13.05 -14.11 -0.72
C ASN A 25 13.16 -12.86 -1.60
N TYR A 26 12.20 -12.67 -2.51
CA TYR A 26 12.13 -11.46 -3.33
C TYR A 26 11.93 -10.21 -2.47
N ILE A 27 10.96 -10.21 -1.54
CA ILE A 27 10.72 -9.08 -0.63
C ILE A 27 11.98 -8.76 0.17
N LEU A 28 12.61 -9.78 0.78
CA LEU A 28 13.84 -9.59 1.56
C LEU A 28 14.99 -9.05 0.71
N SER A 29 15.15 -9.51 -0.54
CA SER A 29 16.19 -8.99 -1.45
C SER A 29 16.00 -7.51 -1.85
N LYS A 30 14.80 -6.97 -1.65
CA LYS A 30 14.46 -5.57 -1.95
C LYS A 30 14.46 -4.70 -0.70
N GLN A 31 14.75 -5.27 0.47
CA GLN A 31 14.89 -4.51 1.70
C GLN A 31 16.13 -3.61 1.63
N ARG A 32 15.98 -2.38 2.07
CA ARG A 32 17.06 -1.40 2.16
C ARG A 32 17.85 -1.55 3.45
N GLU A 33 18.99 -0.86 3.55
CA GLU A 33 19.89 -0.94 4.72
C GLU A 33 19.24 -0.44 6.02
N ASP A 34 18.40 0.58 5.90
CA ASP A 34 17.54 1.18 6.93
C ASP A 34 16.36 0.28 7.33
N GLY A 35 16.13 -0.81 6.58
CA GLY A 35 15.05 -1.76 6.82
C GLY A 35 13.74 -1.44 6.08
N SER A 36 13.70 -0.35 5.31
CA SER A 36 12.50 0.10 4.60
C SER A 36 12.31 -0.59 3.23
N TRP A 37 11.09 -0.48 2.69
CA TRP A 37 10.77 -0.81 1.31
C TRP A 37 10.16 0.41 0.60
N GLY A 38 10.52 0.61 -0.66
CA GLY A 38 9.96 1.66 -1.51
C GLY A 38 8.93 1.13 -2.49
N GLN A 39 8.06 2.01 -3.00
CA GLN A 39 7.01 1.64 -3.97
C GLN A 39 7.55 1.18 -5.33
N TYR A 40 8.68 1.74 -5.77
CA TYR A 40 9.33 1.41 -7.04
C TYR A 40 10.84 1.28 -6.86
N TYR A 41 11.53 0.86 -7.93
CA TYR A 41 12.99 0.68 -7.89
C TYR A 41 13.68 2.00 -7.51
N GLN A 42 14.49 1.97 -6.45
CA GLN A 42 15.17 3.14 -5.88
C GLN A 42 14.29 4.25 -5.26
N ALA A 43 12.96 4.08 -5.19
CA ALA A 43 12.07 4.99 -4.46
C ALA A 43 12.42 5.08 -2.97
N PRO A 44 12.35 6.26 -2.32
CA PRO A 44 12.57 6.38 -0.87
C PRO A 44 11.70 5.40 -0.08
N GLY A 45 12.15 5.05 1.13
CA GLY A 45 11.41 4.16 2.02
C GLY A 45 10.00 4.69 2.28
N ASP A 46 8.99 3.88 2.00
CA ASP A 46 7.59 4.22 2.20
C ASP A 46 7.00 3.39 3.34
N VAL A 47 6.28 4.06 4.24
CA VAL A 47 5.70 3.43 5.43
C VAL A 47 4.66 2.40 5.04
N SER A 48 3.82 2.72 4.06
CA SER A 48 2.73 1.85 3.62
C SER A 48 3.28 0.54 3.06
N THR A 49 4.26 0.64 2.17
CA THR A 49 4.93 -0.51 1.55
C THR A 49 5.69 -1.33 2.58
N SER A 50 6.34 -0.67 3.54
CA SER A 50 7.11 -1.35 4.60
C SER A 50 6.19 -2.12 5.55
N VAL A 51 5.03 -1.57 5.90
CA VAL A 51 4.02 -2.24 6.74
C VAL A 51 3.46 -3.48 6.04
N GLU A 52 3.13 -3.39 4.75
CA GLU A 52 2.63 -4.53 3.97
C GLU A 52 3.69 -5.62 3.81
N ALA A 53 4.95 -5.26 3.55
CA ALA A 53 6.06 -6.20 3.48
C ALA A 53 6.31 -6.90 4.82
N TYR A 54 6.31 -6.15 5.93
CA TYR A 54 6.45 -6.68 7.28
C TYR A 54 5.34 -7.68 7.61
N LEU A 55 4.08 -7.33 7.33
CA LEU A 55 2.94 -8.21 7.55
C LEU A 55 3.02 -9.47 6.71
N ALA A 56 3.36 -9.34 5.41
CA ALA A 56 3.48 -10.48 4.50
C ALA A 56 4.56 -11.47 4.96
N LEU A 57 5.72 -10.97 5.40
CA LEU A 57 6.81 -11.81 5.93
C LEU A 57 6.41 -12.49 7.24
N LYS A 58 5.70 -11.77 8.14
CA LYS A 58 5.18 -12.34 9.38
C LYS A 58 4.18 -13.47 9.12
N LEU A 59 3.27 -13.28 8.17
CA LEU A 59 2.30 -14.32 7.75
C LEU A 59 2.98 -15.52 7.09
N ALA A 60 4.09 -15.31 6.39
CA ALA A 60 4.90 -16.38 5.84
C ALA A 60 5.73 -17.16 6.89
N GLY A 61 5.66 -16.79 8.16
CA GLY A 61 6.31 -17.49 9.27
C GLY A 61 7.69 -16.93 9.64
N HIS A 62 8.09 -15.77 9.13
CA HIS A 62 9.32 -15.12 9.59
C HIS A 62 9.16 -14.60 11.02
N SER A 63 10.16 -14.86 11.86
CA SER A 63 10.17 -14.38 13.24
C SER A 63 10.28 -12.85 13.31
N PRO A 64 9.45 -12.18 14.13
CA PRO A 64 9.54 -10.73 14.34
C PRO A 64 10.88 -10.30 14.97
N GLU A 65 11.61 -11.23 15.59
CA GLU A 65 12.92 -10.97 16.20
C GLU A 65 14.09 -11.13 15.23
N SER A 66 13.83 -11.51 13.98
CA SER A 66 14.87 -11.49 12.94
C SER A 66 15.39 -10.07 12.72
N SER A 67 16.69 -9.94 12.40
CA SER A 67 17.32 -8.62 12.21
C SER A 67 16.62 -7.78 11.13
N GLN A 68 16.13 -8.43 10.09
CA GLN A 68 15.40 -7.80 8.97
C GLN A 68 14.06 -7.23 9.44
N LEU A 69 13.27 -8.00 10.18
CA LEU A 69 11.96 -7.55 10.67
C LEU A 69 12.10 -6.52 11.79
N ARG A 70 13.13 -6.61 12.63
CA ARG A 70 13.42 -5.57 13.65
C ARG A 70 13.70 -4.22 13.01
N LYS A 71 14.62 -4.16 12.04
CA LYS A 71 14.91 -2.92 11.30
C LYS A 71 13.66 -2.35 10.63
N ALA A 72 12.86 -3.20 9.98
CA ALA A 72 11.60 -2.79 9.38
C ALA A 72 10.63 -2.19 10.39
N ARG A 73 10.49 -2.82 11.57
CA ARG A 73 9.65 -2.34 12.67
C ARG A 73 10.13 -0.98 13.17
N ASP A 74 11.44 -0.83 13.39
CA ASP A 74 12.03 0.41 13.90
C ASP A 74 11.81 1.56 12.90
N PHE A 75 11.97 1.29 11.59
CA PHE A 75 11.62 2.24 10.54
C PHE A 75 10.14 2.63 10.58
N ILE A 76 9.23 1.64 10.62
CA ILE A 76 7.77 1.89 10.66
C ILE A 76 7.39 2.76 11.87
N VAL A 77 7.96 2.48 13.04
CA VAL A 77 7.72 3.28 14.25
C VAL A 77 8.27 4.70 14.09
N SER A 78 9.46 4.86 13.52
CA SER A 78 10.08 6.18 13.30
C SER A 78 9.27 7.07 12.36
N CYS A 79 8.51 6.49 11.43
CA CYS A 79 7.69 7.22 10.47
C CYS A 79 6.24 7.47 10.90
N GLY A 80 5.91 7.23 12.19
CA GLY A 80 4.56 7.47 12.74
C GLY A 80 3.61 6.27 12.65
N GLY A 81 4.12 5.09 12.28
CA GLY A 81 3.38 3.83 12.34
C GLY A 81 2.22 3.70 11.35
N VAL A 82 1.28 2.82 11.70
CA VAL A 82 0.09 2.50 10.89
C VAL A 82 -0.84 3.71 10.62
N PRO A 83 -1.05 4.67 11.54
CA PRO A 83 -1.88 5.84 11.25
C PRO A 83 -1.44 6.64 10.02
N ASN A 84 -0.13 6.68 9.74
CA ASN A 84 0.47 7.43 8.64
C ASN A 84 0.54 6.64 7.31
N THR A 85 -0.07 5.45 7.24
CA THR A 85 -0.12 4.69 5.98
C THR A 85 -1.30 5.11 5.10
N ARG A 86 -1.19 4.79 3.80
CA ARG A 86 -2.28 4.93 2.83
C ARG A 86 -3.52 4.12 3.24
N VAL A 87 -4.68 4.56 2.75
CA VAL A 87 -5.99 3.91 2.98
C VAL A 87 -5.95 2.43 2.59
N PHE A 88 -5.34 2.09 1.47
CA PHE A 88 -5.26 0.72 0.98
C PHE A 88 -4.54 -0.23 1.97
N THR A 89 -3.47 0.24 2.61
CA THR A 89 -2.75 -0.55 3.63
C THR A 89 -3.58 -0.73 4.89
N LYS A 90 -4.36 0.29 5.28
CA LYS A 90 -5.31 0.20 6.39
C LYS A 90 -6.42 -0.82 6.10
N ILE A 91 -6.92 -0.90 4.87
CA ILE A 91 -7.88 -1.92 4.43
C ILE A 91 -7.27 -3.32 4.59
N TRP A 92 -6.03 -3.54 4.16
CA TRP A 92 -5.35 -4.83 4.37
C TRP A 92 -5.23 -5.19 5.85
N LEU A 93 -4.86 -4.25 6.70
CA LEU A 93 -4.77 -4.49 8.15
C LEU A 93 -6.13 -4.77 8.77
N ALA A 94 -7.18 -4.09 8.32
CA ALA A 94 -8.55 -4.31 8.78
C ALA A 94 -9.08 -5.69 8.37
N LEU A 95 -8.75 -6.16 7.15
CA LEU A 95 -9.05 -7.53 6.70
C LEU A 95 -8.42 -8.61 7.59
N PHE A 96 -7.24 -8.34 8.17
CA PHE A 96 -6.57 -9.24 9.11
C PHE A 96 -6.88 -8.94 10.59
N GLY A 97 -7.84 -8.05 10.87
CA GLY A 97 -8.24 -7.68 12.23
C GLY A 97 -7.17 -6.93 13.04
N GLN A 98 -6.15 -6.37 12.38
CA GLN A 98 -5.09 -5.57 13.00
C GLN A 98 -5.40 -4.07 13.05
N TRP A 99 -6.50 -3.64 12.41
CA TRP A 99 -6.96 -2.25 12.36
C TRP A 99 -8.49 -2.20 12.42
N ASP A 100 -9.04 -1.18 13.06
CA ASP A 100 -10.50 -0.97 13.11
C ASP A 100 -11.01 -0.40 11.78
N TRP A 101 -12.08 -0.98 11.24
CA TRP A 101 -12.73 -0.51 10.02
C TRP A 101 -13.21 0.93 10.12
N ASN A 102 -13.57 1.41 11.33
CA ASN A 102 -13.92 2.81 11.54
C ASN A 102 -12.76 3.79 11.27
N GLY A 103 -11.51 3.31 11.33
CA GLY A 103 -10.31 4.10 11.03
C GLY A 103 -9.95 4.12 9.53
N THR A 104 -10.69 3.41 8.69
CA THR A 104 -10.60 3.54 7.23
C THR A 104 -11.70 4.46 6.72
N PRO A 105 -11.44 5.33 5.73
CA PRO A 105 -12.52 6.06 5.08
C PRO A 105 -13.51 5.05 4.49
N ASN A 106 -14.73 5.06 5.03
CA ASN A 106 -15.82 4.25 4.53
C ASN A 106 -16.09 4.69 3.09
N MET A 107 -15.89 3.80 2.12
CA MET A 107 -16.41 4.00 0.77
C MET A 107 -17.87 3.56 0.78
N PRO A 108 -18.84 4.49 0.83
CA PRO A 108 -20.25 4.13 0.83
C PRO A 108 -20.57 3.29 -0.41
N PRO A 109 -21.21 2.11 -0.29
CA PRO A 109 -21.63 1.31 -1.45
C PRO A 109 -22.58 2.08 -2.38
N GLU A 110 -23.21 3.16 -1.89
CA GLU A 110 -24.01 4.12 -2.65
C GLU A 110 -23.22 4.79 -3.79
N LEU A 111 -21.88 4.86 -3.71
CA LEU A 111 -21.03 5.29 -4.84
C LEU A 111 -21.19 4.40 -6.07
N MET A 112 -21.49 3.11 -5.92
CA MET A 112 -21.71 2.20 -7.05
C MET A 112 -23.08 2.41 -7.72
N LEU A 113 -24.05 2.97 -6.99
CA LEU A 113 -25.40 3.26 -7.48
C LEU A 113 -25.53 4.67 -8.08
N PHE A 114 -24.49 5.49 -7.97
CA PHE A 114 -24.50 6.86 -8.46
C PHE A 114 -24.39 6.87 -9.99
N ARG A 115 -25.45 7.31 -10.69
CA ARG A 115 -25.38 7.52 -12.15
C ARG A 115 -24.24 8.50 -12.45
N LEU A 116 -23.44 8.18 -13.47
CA LEU A 116 -22.26 8.92 -13.99
C LEU A 116 -22.47 10.41 -14.37
N GLY A 117 -23.60 11.05 -14.03
CA GLY A 117 -24.00 12.37 -14.52
C GLY A 117 -24.01 13.53 -13.51
N LEU A 118 -23.43 13.37 -12.31
CA LEU A 118 -23.45 14.40 -11.26
C LEU A 118 -22.03 14.91 -10.90
N PRO A 119 -21.88 16.15 -10.43
CA PRO A 119 -20.64 16.95 -10.49
C PRO A 119 -19.52 16.53 -9.52
N LEU A 120 -19.61 15.37 -8.88
CA LEU A 120 -18.51 14.83 -8.04
C LEU A 120 -17.32 14.36 -8.88
N ILE A 121 -17.52 14.02 -10.16
CA ILE A 121 -16.43 13.66 -11.09
C ILE A 121 -15.64 14.90 -11.58
N TYR A 122 -16.21 16.11 -11.49
CA TYR A 122 -15.60 17.33 -12.04
C TYR A 122 -14.70 18.10 -11.05
N MET A 123 -14.55 17.63 -9.81
CA MET A 123 -13.62 18.24 -8.85
C MET A 123 -12.19 17.74 -9.09
N ASN A 124 -11.49 18.45 -9.99
CA ASN A 124 -10.05 18.69 -9.99
C ASN A 124 -9.15 17.52 -9.57
N PHE A 125 -8.97 16.55 -10.47
CA PHE A 125 -7.73 15.78 -10.54
C PHE A 125 -6.65 16.69 -11.14
N GLN A 126 -6.16 17.67 -10.38
CA GLN A 126 -5.00 18.49 -10.74
C GLN A 126 -3.75 17.62 -10.63
N LEU A 127 -3.53 16.78 -11.66
CA LEU A 127 -2.18 16.38 -12.03
C LEU A 127 -1.44 17.67 -12.36
N GLY A 128 -0.45 18.02 -11.54
CA GLY A 128 0.47 19.10 -11.81
C GLY A 128 1.17 18.85 -13.14
N THR A 129 0.64 19.42 -14.21
CA THR A 129 1.42 19.78 -15.38
C THR A 129 1.46 21.30 -15.42
N SER A 130 2.54 21.82 -14.85
CA SER A 130 3.08 23.13 -15.22
C SER A 130 3.14 23.23 -16.74
N ASP A 131 2.73 24.39 -17.24
CA ASP A 131 2.79 24.86 -18.64
C ASP A 131 1.88 24.16 -19.65
N CYS A 132 0.73 24.81 -19.90
CA CYS A 132 0.20 24.99 -21.25
C CYS A 132 -0.66 26.25 -21.26
N SER A 133 -0.09 27.35 -21.77
CA SER A 133 -0.80 28.59 -22.08
C SER A 133 -2.03 28.35 -22.98
N PRO A 134 -3.16 29.04 -22.77
CA PRO A 134 -4.34 28.86 -23.61
C PRO A 134 -4.12 29.48 -24.99
N ILE A 135 -4.05 28.65 -26.03
CA ILE A 135 -4.18 29.10 -27.42
C ILE A 135 -5.65 29.44 -27.64
N THR A 136 -5.96 30.73 -27.58
CA THR A 136 -7.24 31.31 -28.00
C THR A 136 -7.37 31.18 -29.52
N VAL A 137 -8.15 30.22 -30.01
CA VAL A 137 -8.63 30.25 -31.40
C VAL A 137 -9.84 31.18 -31.43
N GLY A 138 -9.62 32.36 -32.00
CA GLY A 138 -10.66 33.35 -32.27
C GLY A 138 -11.64 32.82 -33.32
N ILE A 139 -12.93 32.90 -32.97
CA ILE A 139 -14.04 32.78 -33.91
C ILE A 139 -14.44 34.22 -34.25
N LYS A 140 -14.29 34.60 -35.51
CA LYS A 140 -14.98 35.73 -36.15
C LYS A 140 -15.60 35.22 -37.43
#